data_AF-A0A432CHH3-F1
#
_entry.id   AF-A0A432CHH3-F1
#
_cell.length_a   1.000
_cell.length_b   1.000
_cell.length_c   1.000
_cell.angle_alpha   90.00
_cell.angle_beta   90.00
_cell.angle_gamma   90.00
#
_symmetry.space_group_name_H-M   'P 1'
#
loop_
_entity.id
_entity.type
_entity.pdbx_description
1 polymer ?
#
loop_
_entity_poly.entity_id
_entity_poly.type
_entity_poly.pdbx_seq_one_letter_code
_entity_poly.pdbx_strand_id
1 'polypeptide(L)'
;MQEIKQIYHNNLGTAFYWRKDNDVVLDKVQLVFREIGFYFTQQELQLFKRCIEDSYIQNRCCDDCELKNKCHKFLLKTPCSQIDLAVSMEELDAVKDLVEGTLFKINLDDYLYGEGMN
;
A
#
# COMPACT_ATOMS: atom_id res chain seq x y z
N MET A 1 14.54 15.20 -16.67
CA MET A 1 13.46 14.27 -17.00
C MET A 1 13.14 13.50 -15.72
N GLN A 2 12.01 13.79 -15.07
CA GLN A 2 11.53 12.97 -13.95
C GLN A 2 10.53 11.99 -14.54
N GLU A 3 10.95 10.75 -14.72
CA GLU A 3 10.15 9.65 -15.28
C GLU A 3 9.10 9.11 -14.29
N ILE A 4 9.02 9.70 -13.08
CA ILE A 4 8.11 9.29 -12.01
C ILE A 4 7.31 10.48 -11.47
N LYS A 5 6.00 10.30 -11.24
CA LYS A 5 5.14 11.20 -10.46
C LYS A 5 4.93 10.56 -9.10
N GLN A 6 5.63 11.05 -8.08
CA GLN A 6 5.44 10.59 -6.72
C GLN A 6 4.04 10.94 -6.20
N ILE A 7 3.37 9.98 -5.56
CA ILE A 7 2.03 10.11 -4.99
C ILE A 7 2.16 10.34 -3.49
N TYR A 8 2.82 9.40 -2.81
CA TYR A 8 2.96 9.39 -1.36
C TYR A 8 4.23 8.64 -0.96
N HIS A 9 4.79 8.94 0.20
CA HIS A 9 5.92 8.20 0.77
C HIS A 9 5.83 8.23 2.28
N ASN A 10 6.45 7.24 2.90
CA ASN A 10 6.71 7.21 4.33
C ASN A 10 8.11 6.62 4.59
N ASN A 11 8.41 6.30 5.85
CA ASN A 11 9.74 5.87 6.27
C ASN A 11 10.15 4.50 5.71
N LEU A 12 9.20 3.66 5.26
CA LEU A 12 9.48 2.29 4.80
C LEU A 12 9.15 2.07 3.31
N GLY A 13 8.58 3.05 2.62
CA GLY A 13 8.22 2.89 1.22
C GLY A 13 7.77 4.16 0.51
N THR A 14 7.53 4.03 -0.79
CA THR A 14 7.07 5.10 -1.67
C THR A 14 6.10 4.56 -2.71
N ALA A 15 5.12 5.38 -3.06
CA ALA A 15 4.16 5.13 -4.13
C ALA A 15 4.31 6.19 -5.21
N PHE A 16 4.34 5.76 -6.47
CA PHE A 16 4.47 6.66 -7.62
C PHE A 16 3.83 6.09 -8.88
N TYR A 17 3.51 6.99 -9.81
CA TYR A 17 3.15 6.64 -11.18
C TYR A 17 4.36 6.77 -12.09
N TRP A 18 4.42 5.91 -13.11
CA TRP A 18 5.36 6.12 -14.22
C TRP A 18 4.82 7.17 -15.19
N ARG A 19 5.72 8.00 -15.70
CA ARG A 19 5.45 8.86 -16.84
C ARG A 19 6.03 8.21 -18.08
N LYS A 20 5.23 8.11 -19.13
CA LYS A 20 5.68 7.67 -20.45
C LYS A 20 5.33 8.76 -21.45
N ASP A 21 6.33 9.25 -22.18
CA ASP A 21 6.15 10.24 -23.24
C ASP A 21 5.39 11.52 -22.81
N ASN A 22 5.73 12.06 -21.63
CA ASN A 22 5.06 13.20 -20.95
C ASN A 22 3.65 12.94 -20.38
N ASP A 23 3.03 11.80 -20.65
CA ASP A 23 1.75 11.41 -20.05
C ASP A 23 1.96 10.55 -18.80
N VAL A 24 1.09 10.74 -17.81
CA VAL A 24 1.07 9.91 -16.59
C VAL A 24 0.32 8.63 -16.92
N VAL A 25 0.99 7.48 -16.77
CA VAL A 25 0.32 6.18 -16.89
C VAL A 25 -0.45 5.94 -15.59
N LEU A 26 -1.68 6.45 -15.52
CA LEU A 26 -2.55 6.37 -14.34
C LEU A 26 -3.10 4.96 -14.08
N ASP A 27 -2.95 4.04 -15.04
CA ASP A 27 -3.49 2.69 -14.98
C ASP A 27 -2.90 1.86 -13.83
N LYS A 28 -1.62 2.09 -13.49
CA LYS A 28 -0.91 1.33 -12.46
C LYS A 28 -0.08 2.21 -11.55
N VAL A 29 -0.29 2.03 -10.26
CA VAL A 29 0.54 2.59 -9.19
C VAL A 29 1.68 1.62 -8.93
N GLN A 30 2.91 2.10 -8.93
CA GLN A 30 4.02 1.34 -8.38
C GLN A 30 4.16 1.67 -6.89
N LEU A 31 3.95 0.65 -6.06
CA LEU A 31 4.12 0.71 -4.61
C LEU A 31 5.43 0.00 -4.26
N VAL A 32 6.41 0.72 -3.78
CA VAL A 32 7.68 0.16 -3.30
C VAL A 32 7.65 0.13 -1.79
N PHE A 33 7.76 -1.06 -1.22
CA PHE A 33 7.89 -1.28 0.22
C PHE A 33 9.16 -2.08 0.49
N ARG A 34 10.08 -1.50 1.29
CA ARG A 34 11.43 -2.02 1.47
C ARG A 34 12.14 -2.24 0.13
N GLU A 35 12.38 -3.51 -0.23
CA GLU A 35 13.09 -3.92 -1.44
C GLU A 35 12.13 -4.53 -2.48
N ILE A 36 10.82 -4.51 -2.22
CA ILE A 36 9.81 -5.13 -3.07
C ILE A 36 8.98 -4.05 -3.75
N GLY A 37 8.90 -4.12 -5.07
CA GLY A 37 8.03 -3.26 -5.88
C GLY A 37 6.80 -4.02 -6.35
N PHE A 38 5.62 -3.49 -6.03
CA PHE A 38 4.35 -3.97 -6.52
C PHE A 38 3.81 -3.05 -7.60
N TYR A 39 3.21 -3.64 -8.63
CA TYR A 39 2.47 -2.92 -9.65
C TYR A 39 1.00 -3.22 -9.44
N PHE A 40 0.30 -2.26 -8.84
CA PHE A 40 -1.12 -2.41 -8.53
C PHE A 40 -1.96 -1.45 -9.35
N THR A 41 -3.06 -1.97 -9.87
CA THR A 41 -4.21 -1.15 -10.24
C THR A 41 -4.85 -0.55 -8.98
N GLN A 42 -5.70 0.46 -9.13
CA GLN A 42 -6.44 1.02 -7.99
C GLN A 42 -7.30 -0.05 -7.28
N GLN A 43 -7.86 -0.99 -8.04
CA GLN A 43 -8.66 -2.10 -7.48
C GLN A 43 -7.80 -3.06 -6.65
N GLU A 44 -6.61 -3.43 -7.15
CA GLU A 44 -5.66 -4.25 -6.39
C GLU A 44 -5.14 -3.53 -5.15
N LEU A 45 -4.95 -2.21 -5.22
CA LEU A 45 -4.53 -1.41 -4.06
C LEU A 45 -5.62 -1.38 -2.97
N GLN A 46 -6.90 -1.29 -3.36
CA GLN A 46 -8.04 -1.43 -2.46
C GLN A 46 -8.14 -2.85 -1.88
N LEU A 47 -7.88 -3.88 -2.68
CA LEU A 47 -7.82 -5.26 -2.20
C LEU A 47 -6.67 -5.43 -1.19
N PHE A 48 -5.51 -4.84 -1.46
CA PHE A 48 -4.37 -4.90 -0.56
C PHE A 48 -4.68 -4.24 0.78
N LYS A 49 -5.36 -3.09 0.77
CA LYS A 49 -5.87 -2.45 1.99
C LYS A 49 -6.71 -3.43 2.83
N ARG A 50 -7.64 -4.16 2.20
CA ARG A 50 -8.45 -5.17 2.91
C ARG A 50 -7.60 -6.30 3.46
N CYS A 51 -6.63 -6.81 2.70
CA CYS A 51 -5.72 -7.85 3.19
C CYS A 51 -4.92 -7.40 4.42
N ILE A 52 -4.51 -6.13 4.47
CA ILE A 52 -3.84 -5.52 5.62
C ILE A 52 -4.80 -5.47 6.81
N GLU A 53 -6.01 -4.95 6.64
CA GLU A 53 -7.05 -4.89 7.68
C GLU A 53 -7.39 -6.27 8.25
N ASP A 54 -7.57 -7.27 7.39
CA ASP A 54 -7.80 -8.65 7.80
C ASP A 54 -6.62 -9.20 8.60
N SER A 55 -5.39 -8.87 8.18
CA SER A 55 -4.17 -9.25 8.91
C SER A 55 -4.12 -8.60 10.29
N TYR A 56 -4.59 -7.35 10.46
CA TYR A 56 -4.70 -6.74 11.80
C TYR A 56 -5.71 -7.46 12.69
N ILE A 57 -6.87 -7.81 12.13
CA ILE A 57 -7.93 -8.49 12.89
C ILE A 57 -7.44 -9.87 13.34
N GLN A 58 -6.76 -10.60 12.46
CA GLN A 58 -6.19 -11.91 12.78
C GLN A 58 -5.03 -11.83 13.76
N ASN A 59 -4.20 -10.78 13.69
CA ASN A 59 -3.07 -10.56 14.60
C ASN A 59 -3.46 -9.89 15.93
N ARG A 60 -4.72 -9.47 16.13
CA ARG A 60 -5.25 -9.18 17.47
C ARG A 60 -5.44 -10.48 18.25
N CYS A 61 -4.35 -11.20 18.51
CA CYS A 61 -4.34 -12.27 19.48
C CYS A 61 -4.53 -11.69 20.89
N CYS A 62 -5.47 -12.31 21.61
CA CYS A 62 -5.80 -12.27 23.03
C CYS A 62 -4.99 -11.31 23.93
N ASP A 63 -5.69 -10.50 24.72
CA ASP A 63 -5.07 -9.65 25.75
C ASP A 63 -4.17 -10.39 26.75
N ASP A 64 -4.33 -11.71 26.83
CA ASP A 64 -3.63 -12.62 27.75
C ASP A 64 -2.48 -13.43 27.10
N CYS A 65 -2.05 -13.12 25.88
CA CYS A 65 -1.00 -13.90 25.22
C CYS A 65 0.40 -13.46 25.65
N GLU A 66 1.12 -14.29 26.42
CA GLU A 66 2.53 -14.05 26.83
C GLU A 66 3.52 -13.92 25.65
N LEU A 67 3.08 -14.29 24.44
CA LEU A 67 3.82 -14.18 23.18
C LEU A 67 3.49 -12.93 22.35
N LYS A 68 2.61 -12.03 22.83
CA LYS A 68 2.23 -10.77 22.14
C LYS A 68 3.42 -9.94 21.65
N ASN A 69 4.54 -9.98 22.37
CA ASN A 69 5.78 -9.26 22.03
C ASN A 69 6.86 -10.12 21.36
N LYS A 70 6.60 -11.41 21.09
CA LYS A 70 7.56 -12.37 20.52
C LYS A 70 7.18 -12.89 19.14
N CYS A 71 5.95 -12.70 18.69
CA CYS A 71 5.58 -12.93 17.28
C CYS A 71 6.18 -11.83 16.40
N HIS A 72 7.48 -11.95 16.10
CA HIS A 72 8.23 -10.90 15.40
C HIS A 72 7.82 -10.73 13.93
N LYS A 73 7.21 -11.75 13.30
CA LYS A 73 6.83 -11.73 11.89
C LYS A 73 5.58 -12.56 11.64
N PHE A 74 4.64 -12.03 10.87
CA PHE A 74 3.44 -12.72 10.39
C PHE A 74 3.31 -12.57 8.87
N LEU A 75 2.48 -13.42 8.26
CA LEU A 75 2.28 -13.45 6.82
C LEU A 75 1.14 -12.50 6.43
N LEU A 76 1.50 -11.36 5.85
CA LEU A 76 0.59 -10.46 5.18
C LEU A 76 0.26 -11.01 3.79
N LYS A 77 -1.03 -11.24 3.54
CA LYS A 77 -1.54 -11.59 2.21
C LYS A 77 -1.43 -10.39 1.27
N THR A 78 -1.05 -10.65 0.03
CA THR A 78 -1.06 -9.64 -1.03
C THR A 78 -2.15 -9.94 -2.07
N PRO A 79 -2.55 -8.96 -2.91
CA PRO A 79 -3.45 -9.20 -4.04
C PRO A 79 -2.91 -10.26 -5.01
N CYS A 80 -1.60 -10.50 -5.01
CA CYS A 80 -0.99 -11.58 -5.75
C CYS A 80 -1.07 -12.87 -4.93
N SER A 81 -1.93 -13.81 -5.34
CA SER A 81 -2.16 -15.08 -4.65
C SER A 81 -0.92 -15.97 -4.49
N GLN A 82 0.17 -15.66 -5.21
CA GLN A 82 1.43 -16.39 -5.18
C GLN A 82 2.47 -15.77 -4.24
N ILE A 83 2.21 -14.58 -3.68
CA ILE A 83 3.17 -13.82 -2.88
C ILE A 83 2.54 -13.45 -1.54
N ASP A 84 3.15 -13.95 -0.47
CA ASP A 84 2.89 -13.52 0.90
C ASP A 84 4.14 -12.81 1.44
N LEU A 85 3.95 -11.79 2.27
CA LEU A 85 5.03 -11.03 2.89
C LEU A 85 5.15 -11.35 4.36
N ALA A 86 6.35 -11.71 4.83
CA ALA A 86 6.63 -11.83 6.25
C ALA A 86 6.99 -10.45 6.83
N VAL A 87 6.07 -9.85 7.60
CA VAL A 87 6.20 -8.49 8.13
C VAL A 87 6.01 -8.47 9.66
N SER A 88 6.65 -7.52 10.34
CA SER A 88 6.37 -7.20 11.74
C SER A 88 5.15 -6.28 11.90
N MET A 89 4.70 -6.02 13.13
CA MET A 89 3.61 -5.05 13.38
C MET A 89 3.99 -3.64 12.94
N GLU A 90 5.21 -3.19 13.22
CA GLU A 90 5.71 -1.87 12.79
C GLU A 90 5.73 -1.74 11.26
N GLU A 91 6.10 -2.83 10.57
CA GLU A 91 6.06 -2.87 9.12
C GLU A 91 4.63 -2.84 8.60
N LEU A 92 3.72 -3.59 9.22
CA LEU A 92 2.32 -3.59 8.84
C LEU A 92 1.70 -2.20 9.00
N ASP A 93 2.01 -1.48 10.09
CA ASP A 93 1.60 -0.09 10.31
C ASP A 93 2.11 0.83 9.20
N ALA A 94 3.38 0.68 8.82
CA ALA A 94 3.94 1.46 7.74
C ALA A 94 3.38 1.09 6.35
N VAL A 95 3.10 -0.19 6.07
CA VAL A 95 2.44 -0.59 4.82
C VAL A 95 1.01 -0.02 4.78
N LYS A 96 0.28 -0.10 5.90
CA LYS A 96 -1.07 0.46 6.02
C LYS A 96 -1.08 1.95 5.72
N ASP A 97 -0.21 2.71 6.38
CA ASP A 97 -0.04 4.14 6.17
C ASP A 97 0.31 4.47 4.70
N LEU A 98 1.23 3.70 4.11
CA LEU A 98 1.61 3.89 2.71
C LEU A 98 0.44 3.68 1.75
N VAL A 99 -0.33 2.60 1.94
CA VAL A 99 -1.48 2.25 1.08
C VAL A 99 -2.62 3.24 1.27
N GLU A 100 -2.95 3.61 2.50
CA GLU A 100 -4.00 4.58 2.81
C GLU A 100 -3.64 5.98 2.33
N GLY A 101 -2.42 6.45 2.57
CA GLY A 101 -1.93 7.75 2.09
C GLY A 101 -1.92 7.83 0.57
N THR A 102 -1.56 6.74 -0.10
CA THR A 102 -1.61 6.64 -1.57
C THR A 102 -3.04 6.72 -2.08
N LEU A 103 -3.96 5.92 -1.54
CA LEU A 103 -5.38 5.94 -1.92
C LEU A 103 -6.01 7.31 -1.66
N PHE A 104 -5.70 7.92 -0.50
CA PHE A 104 -6.19 9.25 -0.16
C PHE A 104 -5.73 10.29 -1.17
N LYS A 105 -4.44 10.26 -1.55
CA LYS A 105 -3.90 11.22 -2.52
C LYS A 105 -4.51 11.03 -3.91
N ILE A 106 -4.73 9.79 -4.35
CA ILE A 106 -5.40 9.48 -5.62
C ILE A 106 -6.83 10.03 -5.61
N ASN A 107 -7.59 9.75 -4.54
CA ASN A 107 -8.96 10.24 -4.41
C ASN A 107 -9.03 11.77 -4.31
N LEU A 108 -8.03 12.41 -3.69
CA LEU A 108 -7.94 13.87 -3.62
C LEU A 108 -7.63 14.48 -4.99
N ASP A 109 -6.68 13.90 -5.74
CA ASP A 109 -6.37 14.34 -7.10
C ASP A 109 -7.62 14.17 -8.01
N ASP A 110 -8.35 13.07 -7.88
CA ASP A 110 -9.62 12.84 -8.61
C ASP A 110 -10.73 13.82 -8.18
N TYR A 111 -10.82 14.16 -6.89
CA TYR A 111 -11.77 15.18 -6.42
C TYR A 111 -11.44 16.58 -6.93
N LEU A 112 -10.15 16.94 -6.99
CA LEU A 112 -9.70 18.27 -7.39
C LEU A 112 -9.66 18.47 -8.92
N TYR A 113 -9.46 17.40 -9.68
CA TYR A 113 -9.19 17.47 -11.12
C TYR A 113 -10.06 16.51 -11.97
N GLY A 114 -10.89 15.67 -11.35
CA GLY A 114 -11.73 14.71 -12.04
C GLY A 114 -12.94 15.34 -12.73
N GLU A 115 -13.61 14.55 -13.58
CA GLU A 115 -14.66 14.99 -14.52
C GLU A 115 -15.98 15.47 -13.87
N GLY A 116 -16.00 15.69 -12.55
CA GLY A 116 -17.10 16.30 -11.82
C GLY A 116 -17.11 17.83 -11.82
N MET A 117 -16.12 18.49 -12.45
CA MET A 117 -16.09 19.94 -12.69
C MET A 117 -16.76 20.34 -14.01
N ASN A 118 -18.04 20.01 -14.17
CA ASN A 118 -18.89 20.59 -15.22
C ASN A 118 -20.23 21.03 -14.62
#